data_AF-A0A8X6Y051-F1
#
_entry.id   AF-A0A8X6Y051-F1
#
_cell.length_a   1.000
_cell.length_b   1.000
_cell.length_c   1.000
_cell.angle_alpha   90.00
_cell.angle_beta   90.00
_cell.angle_gamma   90.00
#
_symmetry.space_group_name_H-M   'P 1'
#
loop_
_entity.id
_entity.type
_entity.pdbx_description
1 polymer ?
#
loop_
_entity_poly.entity_id
_entity_poly.type
_entity_poly.pdbx_seq_one_letter_code
_entity_poly.pdbx_strand_id
1 'polypeptide(L)'
;MVFGKTIVLPGEFFESSSQTPTDPSEFLLRLRETFRTLKPTSASCHSSTSCFVHTALKTCSHVFVRVEGLKPSLTAPYQGPFEVLSRTDKHFTIKINDRTSTISIDRLKPAFLLNDTDSTKGALPVQKSNHPVVLPPRLDQNVPIPETTHSGRKVRFNPKYL
;
A
#
# COMPACT_ATOMS: atom_id res chain seq x y z
N MET A 1 -19.25 2.29 -47.71
CA MET A 1 -17.97 2.98 -47.99
C MET A 1 -17.80 4.05 -46.93
N VAL A 2 -16.73 3.97 -46.13
CA VAL A 2 -16.38 4.93 -45.07
C VAL A 2 -14.83 4.99 -45.16
N PHE A 3 -14.11 6.08 -45.34
CA PHE A 3 -14.27 7.49 -44.97
C PHE A 3 -13.60 8.37 -46.04
N GLY A 4 -14.14 9.56 -46.32
CA GLY A 4 -13.58 10.55 -47.25
C GLY A 4 -12.38 11.34 -46.73
N LYS A 5 -11.49 10.73 -45.94
CA LYS A 5 -10.27 11.38 -45.43
C LYS A 5 -9.07 10.44 -45.53
N THR A 6 -7.92 10.97 -45.93
CA THR A 6 -6.66 10.24 -46.13
C THR A 6 -6.21 9.58 -44.83
N ILE A 7 -5.69 8.34 -44.90
CA ILE A 7 -5.14 7.62 -43.76
C ILE A 7 -3.87 8.34 -43.30
N VAL A 8 -3.82 8.78 -42.04
CA VAL A 8 -2.70 9.50 -41.42
C VAL A 8 -1.83 8.52 -40.63
N LEU A 9 -0.50 8.70 -40.67
CA LEU A 9 0.42 7.82 -39.96
C LEU A 9 0.36 8.05 -38.43
N PRO A 10 0.57 7.01 -37.61
CA PRO A 10 0.75 7.19 -36.17
C PRO A 10 1.92 8.15 -35.89
N GLY A 11 1.63 9.34 -35.34
CA GLY A 11 2.63 10.36 -35.03
C GLY A 11 2.50 11.66 -35.84
N GLU A 12 1.71 11.68 -36.92
CA GLU A 12 1.40 12.90 -37.67
C GLU A 12 0.24 13.66 -37.01
N PHE A 13 0.54 14.40 -35.94
CA PHE A 13 -0.45 15.15 -35.17
C PHE A 13 -0.74 16.55 -35.72
N PHE A 14 0.16 17.11 -36.54
CA PHE A 14 0.09 18.50 -36.98
C PHE A 14 -0.12 18.57 -38.48
N GLU A 15 -1.22 19.19 -38.90
CA GLU A 15 -1.42 19.58 -40.30
C GLU A 15 -0.48 20.76 -40.61
N SER A 16 0.29 20.66 -41.70
CA SER A 16 1.19 21.73 -42.16
C SER A 16 0.35 22.94 -42.58
N SER A 17 0.18 23.90 -41.69
CA SER A 17 -0.45 25.17 -42.05
C SER A 17 0.43 25.90 -43.06
N SER A 18 -0.16 26.43 -44.14
CA SER A 18 0.52 27.26 -45.15
C SER A 18 1.09 28.58 -44.60
N GLN A 19 0.87 28.87 -43.33
CA GLN A 19 1.46 29.99 -42.61
C GLN A 19 2.80 29.55 -42.02
N THR A 20 3.88 29.75 -42.77
CA THR A 20 5.21 29.79 -42.19
C THR A 20 5.35 31.10 -41.41
N PRO A 21 5.49 31.10 -40.07
CA PRO A 21 5.81 32.32 -39.35
C PRO A 21 7.18 32.79 -39.84
N THR A 22 7.23 34.02 -40.36
CA THR A 22 8.44 34.60 -40.96
C THR A 22 9.54 34.83 -39.92
N ASP A 23 9.19 34.91 -38.64
CA ASP A 23 10.11 35.08 -37.51
C ASP A 23 9.95 33.93 -36.48
N PRO A 24 11.04 33.22 -36.11
CA PRO A 24 11.02 32.20 -35.06
C PRO A 24 10.53 32.73 -33.70
N SER A 25 10.72 34.02 -33.40
CA SER A 25 10.33 34.60 -32.11
C SER A 25 8.81 34.65 -31.94
N GLU A 26 8.09 35.08 -32.98
CA GLU A 26 6.61 35.07 -33.05
C GLU A 26 6.04 33.66 -32.89
N PHE A 27 6.67 32.67 -33.52
CA PHE A 27 6.27 31.26 -33.36
C PHE A 27 6.35 30.78 -31.91
N LEU A 28 7.46 31.09 -31.23
CA LEU A 28 7.65 30.70 -29.82
C LEU A 28 6.67 31.40 -28.89
N LEU A 29 6.35 32.67 -29.16
CA LEU A 29 5.33 33.41 -28.39
C LEU A 29 3.97 32.73 -28.53
N ARG A 30 3.54 32.44 -29.77
CA ARG A 30 2.28 31.74 -30.05
C ARG A 30 2.25 30.36 -29.41
N LEU A 31 3.34 29.59 -29.50
CA LEU A 31 3.44 28.27 -28.89
C LEU A 31 3.30 28.34 -27.36
N ARG A 32 3.95 29.32 -26.74
CA ARG A 32 3.87 29.52 -25.29
C ARG A 32 2.44 29.90 -24.86
N GLU A 33 1.75 30.71 -25.65
CA GLU A 33 0.35 31.06 -25.39
C GLU A 33 -0.60 29.88 -25.58
N THR A 34 -0.40 29.05 -26.60
CA THR A 34 -1.22 27.84 -26.79
C THR A 34 -1.03 26.87 -25.63
N PHE A 35 0.20 26.57 -25.23
CA PHE A 35 0.43 25.69 -24.06
C PHE A 35 -0.05 26.26 -22.73
N ARG A 36 -0.09 27.59 -22.58
CA ARG A 36 -0.71 28.24 -21.40
C ARG A 36 -2.23 28.07 -21.37
N THR A 37 -2.88 28.02 -22.53
CA THR A 37 -4.34 27.89 -22.65
C THR A 37 -4.80 26.44 -22.67
N LEU A 38 -3.92 25.49 -23.02
CA LEU A 38 -4.16 24.06 -22.87
C LEU A 38 -4.36 23.70 -21.40
N LYS A 39 -5.61 23.48 -21.01
CA LYS A 39 -5.98 22.91 -19.72
C LYS A 39 -6.22 21.40 -19.89
N PRO A 40 -5.84 20.56 -18.93
CA PRO A 40 -6.25 19.17 -18.92
C PRO A 40 -7.77 19.09 -19.00
N THR A 41 -8.31 18.32 -19.95
CA THR A 41 -9.74 18.01 -19.99
C THR A 41 -10.10 17.27 -18.71
N SER A 42 -11.13 17.73 -18.00
CA SER A 42 -11.62 17.05 -16.80
C SER A 42 -11.97 15.60 -17.13
N ALA A 43 -11.13 14.67 -16.70
CA ALA A 43 -11.41 13.25 -16.81
C ALA A 43 -12.56 12.88 -15.86
N SER A 44 -13.41 11.94 -16.26
CA SER A 44 -14.41 11.38 -15.36
C SER A 44 -13.70 10.63 -14.23
N CYS A 45 -13.79 11.15 -13.01
CA CYS A 45 -13.28 10.50 -11.81
C CYS A 45 -14.40 9.64 -11.21
N HIS A 46 -14.40 8.34 -11.49
CA HIS A 46 -15.39 7.39 -10.96
C HIS A 46 -15.08 6.94 -9.51
N SER A 47 -14.05 7.51 -8.89
CA SER A 47 -13.52 7.11 -7.58
C SER A 47 -13.65 8.27 -6.60
N SER A 48 -14.73 8.30 -5.82
CA SER A 48 -14.91 9.24 -4.71
C SER A 48 -14.33 8.71 -3.39
N THR A 49 -13.34 7.82 -3.44
CA THR A 49 -12.78 7.20 -2.24
C THR A 49 -11.88 8.19 -1.52
N SER A 50 -12.24 8.53 -0.28
CA SER A 50 -11.36 9.28 0.62
C SER A 50 -10.10 8.47 0.89
N CYS A 51 -8.93 9.10 0.82
CA CYS A 51 -7.68 8.45 1.19
C CYS A 51 -7.73 8.00 2.66
N PHE A 52 -7.59 6.70 2.90
CA PHE A 52 -7.56 6.16 4.25
C PHE A 52 -6.16 6.33 4.82
N VAL A 53 -6.05 7.05 5.93
CA VAL A 53 -4.82 7.18 6.72
C VAL A 53 -5.07 6.64 8.11
N HIS A 54 -4.22 5.73 8.56
CA HIS A 54 -4.36 5.13 9.87
C HIS A 54 -4.14 6.18 10.98
N THR A 55 -5.11 6.35 11.89
CA THR A 55 -5.08 7.39 12.93
C THR A 55 -3.87 7.32 13.85
N ALA A 56 -3.45 6.10 14.23
CA ALA A 56 -2.26 5.88 15.05
C ALA A 56 -0.95 6.40 14.43
N LEU A 57 -0.87 6.68 13.11
CA LEU A 57 0.33 7.29 12.53
C LEU A 57 0.63 8.68 13.09
N LYS A 58 -0.40 9.37 13.61
CA LYS A 58 -0.23 10.68 14.26
C LYS A 58 0.54 10.60 15.58
N THR A 59 0.44 9.48 16.29
CA THR A 59 0.94 9.33 17.66
C THR A 59 1.96 8.21 17.85
N CYS A 60 2.11 7.27 16.91
CA CYS A 60 2.97 6.11 17.06
C CYS A 60 4.45 6.51 17.15
N SER A 61 5.19 5.95 18.11
CA SER A 61 6.63 6.18 18.25
C SER A 61 7.44 5.50 17.15
N HIS A 62 6.97 4.33 16.68
CA HIS A 62 7.65 3.54 15.67
C HIS A 62 6.72 3.21 14.49
N VAL A 63 7.32 2.98 13.33
CA VAL A 63 6.61 2.64 12.09
C VAL A 63 7.33 1.53 11.32
N PHE A 64 6.55 0.70 10.65
CA PHE A 64 7.00 -0.22 9.63
C PHE A 64 7.05 0.45 8.27
N VAL A 65 8.11 0.21 7.51
CA VAL A 65 8.33 0.81 6.19
C VAL A 65 8.16 -0.23 5.10
N ARG A 66 7.32 0.06 4.11
CA ARG A 66 7.16 -0.79 2.92
C ARG A 66 8.41 -0.72 2.06
N VAL A 67 8.98 -1.87 1.75
CA VAL A 67 10.09 -1.99 0.80
C VAL A 67 9.52 -1.95 -0.62
N GLU A 68 10.09 -1.15 -1.50
CA GLU A 68 9.70 -1.07 -2.91
C GLU A 68 10.63 -1.91 -3.79
N GLY A 69 10.14 -2.31 -4.97
CA GLY A 69 10.92 -3.07 -5.96
C GLY A 69 10.68 -4.57 -5.98
N LEU A 70 11.40 -5.26 -6.87
CA LEU A 70 11.34 -6.71 -7.03
C LEU A 70 11.97 -7.39 -5.82
N LYS A 71 11.22 -8.28 -5.18
CA LYS A 71 11.67 -9.03 -4.01
C LYS A 71 11.69 -10.52 -4.33
N PRO A 72 12.61 -11.29 -3.74
CA PRO A 72 12.54 -12.74 -3.82
C PRO A 72 11.26 -13.25 -3.15
N SER A 73 10.85 -14.45 -3.53
CA SER A 73 9.68 -15.11 -2.94
C SER A 73 9.82 -15.20 -1.41
N LEU A 74 8.70 -15.07 -0.70
CA LEU A 74 8.61 -15.14 0.76
C LEU A 74 9.36 -14.04 1.55
N THR A 75 9.65 -12.90 0.91
CA THR A 75 10.24 -11.74 1.62
C THR A 75 9.16 -10.91 2.31
N ALA A 76 9.42 -10.48 3.55
CA ALA A 76 8.52 -9.58 4.27
C ALA A 76 8.31 -8.26 3.49
N PRO A 77 7.05 -7.82 3.30
CA PRO A 77 6.78 -6.61 2.52
C PRO A 77 7.20 -5.32 3.23
N TYR A 78 7.25 -5.36 4.55
CA TYR A 78 7.64 -4.25 5.42
C TYR A 78 8.88 -4.63 6.24
N GLN A 79 9.71 -3.63 6.53
CA GLN A 79 10.86 -3.75 7.41
C GLN A 79 10.64 -2.94 8.68
N GLY A 80 11.13 -3.51 9.79
CA GLY A 80 11.48 -2.89 11.06
C GLY A 80 10.43 -2.02 11.75
N PRO A 81 10.30 -2.03 13.08
CA PRO A 81 9.83 -0.85 13.77
C PRO A 81 10.95 0.19 13.77
N PHE A 82 10.86 1.21 12.93
CA PHE A 82 11.80 2.34 12.91
C PHE A 82 11.27 3.49 13.76
N GLU A 83 12.16 4.11 14.53
CA GLU A 83 11.84 5.27 15.35
C GLU A 83 11.47 6.47 14.48
N VAL A 84 10.35 7.12 14.81
CA VAL A 84 9.89 8.34 14.13
C VAL A 84 10.43 9.57 14.85
N LEU A 85 11.26 10.34 14.13
CA LEU A 85 11.90 11.55 14.64
C LEU A 85 11.01 12.79 14.44
N SER A 86 10.39 12.93 13.26
CA SER A 86 9.47 14.03 12.95
C SER A 86 8.37 13.62 11.98
N ARG A 87 7.27 14.38 11.96
CA ARG A 87 6.06 14.08 11.20
C ARG A 87 5.54 15.32 10.49
N THR A 88 5.10 15.13 9.26
CA THR A 88 4.36 16.10 8.42
C THR A 88 3.16 15.37 7.81
N ASP A 89 2.20 16.11 7.27
CA ASP A 89 0.98 15.54 6.68
C ASP A 89 1.23 14.46 5.61
N LYS A 90 2.31 14.59 4.83
CA LYS A 90 2.64 13.68 3.72
C LYS A 90 3.87 12.83 3.95
N HIS A 91 4.76 13.22 4.86
CA HIS A 91 6.08 12.63 5.02
C HIS A 91 6.49 12.53 6.49
N PHE A 92 7.26 11.50 6.82
CA PHE A 92 7.80 11.25 8.14
C PHE A 92 9.33 11.13 8.01
N THR A 93 10.06 11.69 8.98
CA THR A 93 11.49 11.45 9.11
C THR A 93 11.71 10.39 10.17
N ILE A 94 12.36 9.30 9.78
CA ILE A 94 12.60 8.14 10.64
C ILE A 94 14.09 7.82 10.75
N LYS A 95 14.47 7.12 11.80
CA LYS A 95 15.83 6.65 12.03
C LYS A 95 16.00 5.21 11.51
N ILE A 96 16.76 5.03 10.44
CA ILE A 96 17.15 3.71 9.89
C ILE A 96 18.67 3.58 9.98
N ASN A 97 19.18 2.59 10.71
CA ASN A 97 20.62 2.32 10.83
C ASN A 97 21.45 3.58 11.16
N ASP A 98 21.00 4.34 12.17
CA ASP A 98 21.57 5.63 12.60
C ASP A 98 21.56 6.77 11.57
N ARG A 99 20.87 6.59 10.45
CA ARG A 99 20.65 7.63 9.44
C ARG A 99 19.21 8.09 9.43
N THR A 100 19.02 9.38 9.22
CA THR A 100 17.69 9.98 9.07
C THR A 100 17.21 9.81 7.63
N SER A 101 16.02 9.23 7.45
CA SER A 101 15.39 9.03 6.14
C SER A 101 13.99 9.61 6.12
N THR A 102 13.64 10.32 5.06
CA THR A 102 12.30 10.88 4.85
C THR A 102 11.46 9.97 3.97
N ILE A 103 10.30 9.55 4.46
CA ILE A 103 9.43 8.56 3.81
C ILE A 103 8.00 9.09 3.72
N SER A 104 7.34 8.88 2.58
CA SER A 104 5.92 9.22 2.42
C SER A 104 5.02 8.37 3.30
N ILE A 105 3.91 8.96 3.76
CA ILE A 105 2.92 8.30 4.61
C ILE A 105 2.33 7.03 3.97
N ASP A 106 2.24 6.98 2.64
CA ASP A 106 1.70 5.85 1.88
C ASP A 106 2.50 4.55 2.02
N ARG A 107 3.76 4.65 2.47
CA ARG A 107 4.65 3.50 2.67
C ARG A 107 4.79 3.13 4.14
N LEU A 108 4.03 3.76 5.04
CA LEU A 108 4.15 3.57 6.47
C LEU A 108 2.96 2.81 7.04
N LYS A 109 3.26 1.96 8.02
CA LYS A 109 2.28 1.32 8.89
C LYS A 109 2.70 1.56 10.33
N PRO A 110 1.79 1.94 11.25
CA PRO A 110 2.16 2.13 12.64
C PRO A 110 2.65 0.81 13.25
N ALA A 111 3.70 0.87 14.07
CA ALA A 111 4.17 -0.25 14.85
C ALA A 111 3.64 -0.12 16.28
N PHE A 112 2.95 -1.17 16.75
CA PHE A 112 2.47 -1.26 18.13
C PHE A 112 3.47 -2.11 18.91
N LEU A 113 4.28 -1.45 19.74
CA LEU A 113 5.21 -2.12 20.64
C LEU A 113 4.55 -2.26 22.01
N LEU A 114 4.75 -3.40 22.66
CA LEU A 114 4.34 -3.61 24.04
C LEU A 114 5.32 -2.82 24.92
N ASN A 115 4.82 -1.90 25.73
CA ASN A 115 5.66 -1.25 26.73
C ASN A 115 5.78 -2.21 27.92
N ASP A 116 7.00 -2.58 28.32
CA ASP A 116 7.24 -3.47 29.48
C ASP A 116 6.77 -2.88 30.83
N THR A 117 6.36 -1.60 30.84
CA THR A 117 5.87 -0.88 32.02
C THR A 117 4.44 -1.24 32.45
N ASP A 118 3.72 -2.06 31.67
CA ASP A 118 2.35 -2.50 32.00
C ASP A 118 2.32 -3.87 32.71
N SER A 119 3.46 -4.37 33.20
CA SER A 119 3.54 -5.65 33.93
C SER A 119 2.92 -5.64 35.33
N THR A 120 2.07 -4.67 35.71
CA THR A 120 1.43 -4.70 37.06
C THR A 120 0.01 -4.18 37.17
N LYS A 121 -0.66 -3.70 36.10
CA LYS A 121 -2.07 -3.30 36.22
C LYS A 121 -2.84 -3.55 34.93
N GLY A 122 -3.59 -4.65 34.92
CA GLY A 122 -4.81 -4.76 34.12
C GLY A 122 -4.68 -5.70 32.94
N ALA A 123 -5.46 -6.77 33.00
CA ALA A 123 -5.74 -7.65 31.89
C ALA A 123 -6.05 -6.87 30.60
N LEU A 124 -5.61 -7.44 29.48
CA LEU A 124 -6.05 -7.11 28.13
C LEU A 124 -7.56 -6.81 28.13
N PRO A 125 -8.06 -5.77 27.45
CA PRO A 125 -9.48 -5.69 27.15
C PRO A 125 -9.78 -6.83 26.18
N VAL A 126 -10.16 -7.98 26.75
CA VAL A 126 -10.89 -9.03 26.06
C VAL A 126 -12.09 -8.33 25.45
N GLN A 127 -12.06 -8.13 24.13
CA GLN A 127 -13.27 -7.91 23.37
C GLN A 127 -14.17 -9.08 23.75
N LYS A 128 -15.28 -8.80 24.43
CA LYS A 128 -16.34 -9.78 24.67
C LYS A 128 -16.96 -10.10 23.30
N SER A 129 -16.29 -10.94 22.52
CA SER A 129 -16.97 -11.78 21.58
C SER A 129 -17.59 -12.92 22.40
N ASN A 130 -18.90 -13.09 22.27
CA ASN A 130 -19.66 -14.14 22.96
C ASN A 130 -19.38 -15.53 22.35
N HIS A 131 -18.10 -15.90 22.22
CA HIS A 131 -17.70 -17.24 21.83
C HIS A 131 -17.10 -17.95 23.05
N PRO A 132 -17.61 -19.14 23.43
CA PRO A 132 -17.03 -19.89 24.53
C PRO A 132 -15.64 -20.35 24.10
N VAL A 133 -14.60 -19.76 24.71
CA VAL A 133 -13.23 -20.25 24.59
C VAL A 133 -13.11 -21.46 25.50
N VAL A 134 -13.22 -22.64 24.90
CA VAL A 134 -12.84 -23.90 25.54
C VAL A 134 -11.30 -23.94 25.55
N LEU A 135 -10.71 -23.89 26.74
CA LEU A 135 -9.28 -24.18 26.95
C LEU A 135 -8.95 -25.57 26.39
N PRO A 136 -7.86 -25.76 25.63
CA PRO A 136 -7.42 -27.11 25.31
C PRO A 136 -6.95 -27.79 26.61
N PRO A 137 -7.42 -29.02 26.91
CA PRO A 137 -6.86 -29.80 27.99
C PRO A 137 -5.41 -30.18 27.66
N ARG A 138 -4.58 -30.24 28.70
CA ARG A 138 -3.22 -30.77 28.62
C ARG A 138 -3.23 -32.14 27.94
N LEU A 139 -2.27 -32.36 27.04
CA LEU A 139 -2.08 -33.65 26.36
C LEU A 139 -1.65 -34.71 27.37
N ASP A 140 -2.61 -35.43 27.94
CA ASP A 140 -2.37 -36.79 28.42
C ASP A 140 -2.27 -37.71 27.20
N GLN A 141 -1.16 -38.45 27.12
CA GLN A 141 -0.64 -39.14 25.94
C GLN A 141 -1.44 -40.37 25.45
N ASN A 142 -2.73 -40.51 25.76
CA ASN A 142 -3.47 -41.76 25.51
C ASN A 142 -4.85 -41.62 24.83
N VAL A 143 -5.09 -40.58 24.03
CA VAL A 143 -6.36 -40.45 23.26
C VAL A 143 -6.14 -40.77 21.78
N PRO A 144 -6.95 -41.66 21.14
CA PRO A 144 -6.86 -41.94 19.71
C PRO A 144 -7.12 -40.68 18.87
N ILE A 145 -6.23 -40.40 17.92
CA ILE A 145 -6.32 -39.25 17.01
C ILE A 145 -7.65 -39.30 16.24
N PRO A 146 -8.47 -38.23 16.22
CA PRO A 146 -9.72 -38.25 15.47
C PRO A 146 -9.45 -38.26 13.95
N GLU A 147 -9.80 -39.36 13.30
CA GLU A 147 -9.67 -39.55 11.84
C GLU A 147 -10.75 -38.78 11.06
N THR A 148 -11.35 -37.70 11.56
CA THR A 148 -12.53 -37.10 10.90
C THR A 148 -12.48 -35.57 10.90
N THR A 149 -12.73 -34.97 9.73
CA THR A 149 -12.78 -33.52 9.53
C THR A 149 -14.14 -32.94 9.96
N HIS A 150 -14.24 -31.60 10.05
CA HIS A 150 -15.48 -30.89 10.43
C HIS A 150 -16.70 -31.23 9.54
N SER A 151 -16.51 -31.69 8.31
CA SER A 151 -17.58 -32.14 7.40
C SER A 151 -17.91 -33.63 7.51
N GLY A 152 -17.34 -34.35 8.49
CA GLY A 152 -17.55 -35.79 8.68
C GLY A 152 -16.71 -36.68 7.77
N ARG A 153 -15.79 -36.11 6.97
CA ARG A 153 -14.94 -36.91 6.08
C ARG A 153 -13.84 -37.62 6.87
N LYS A 154 -13.77 -38.94 6.72
CA LYS A 154 -12.73 -39.78 7.32
C LYS A 154 -11.38 -39.57 6.62
N VAL A 155 -10.35 -39.18 7.37
CA VAL A 155 -8.98 -38.93 6.89
C VAL A 155 -8.04 -39.91 7.58
N ARG A 156 -7.31 -40.68 6.76
CA ARG A 156 -6.23 -41.54 7.22
C ARG A 156 -4.91 -40.80 7.05
N PHE A 157 -4.20 -40.60 8.15
CA PHE A 157 -2.84 -40.04 8.10
C PHE A 157 -1.84 -41.17 7.87
N ASN A 158 -0.88 -40.95 6.97
CA ASN A 158 0.20 -41.89 6.73
C ASN A 158 1.26 -41.70 7.85
N PRO A 159 1.57 -42.74 8.64
CA PRO A 159 2.48 -42.62 9.78
C PRO A 159 3.93 -42.30 9.39
N LYS A 160 4.27 -42.31 8.10
CA LYS A 160 5.60 -41.95 7.60
C LYS A 160 5.90 -40.44 7.67
N TYR A 161 4.89 -39.61 7.95
CA TYR A 161 5.00 -38.15 8.00
C TYR A 161 4.65 -37.56 9.39
N LEU A 162 4.55 -38.41 10.42
CA LEU A 162 4.38 -38.06 11.82
C LEU A 162 5.64 -38.44 12.59
#